data_AF-A0A961YNP0-F1
#
_entry.id   AF-A0A961YNP0-F1
#
_cell.length_a   1.000
_cell.length_b   1.000
_cell.length_c   1.000
_cell.angle_alpha   90.00
_cell.angle_beta   90.00
_cell.angle_gamma   90.00
#
_symmetry.space_group_name_H-M   'P 1'
#
loop_
_entity.id
_entity.type
_entity.pdbx_description
1 polymer ?
#
loop_
_entity_poly.entity_id
_entity_poly.type
_entity_poly.pdbx_seq_one_letter_code
_entity_poly.pdbx_strand_id
1 'polypeptide(L)' 'VDDYLILGACNPTMAHQAMQMEPRIGAMLPCNVILRKVDGAVEVSAIDPVASMAAVDNDDLKSVAGQVREMLQKVVDAI' A
#
# COMPACT_ATOMS: atom_id res chain seq x y z
N VAL A 1 -1.74 -14.98 -16.99
CA VAL A 1 -2.44 -13.73 -16.60
C VAL A 1 -1.93 -12.72 -17.59
N ASP A 2 -2.74 -12.42 -18.59
CA ASP A 2 -2.31 -11.56 -19.69
C ASP A 2 -2.63 -10.11 -19.30
N ASP A 3 -1.77 -9.16 -19.70
CA ASP A 3 -1.85 -7.73 -19.35
C ASP A 3 -1.97 -7.46 -17.83
N TYR A 4 -0.93 -7.81 -17.07
CA TYR A 4 -0.84 -7.63 -15.62
C TYR A 4 0.43 -6.86 -15.22
N LEU A 5 0.27 -5.76 -14.49
CA LEU A 5 1.36 -4.91 -14.03
C LEU A 5 1.30 -4.74 -12.51
N ILE A 6 2.46 -4.85 -11.85
CA ILE A 6 2.62 -4.55 -10.42
C ILE A 6 3.49 -3.29 -10.31
N LEU A 7 2.95 -2.27 -9.67
CA LEU A 7 3.63 -1.03 -9.35
C LEU A 7 3.93 -0.96 -7.85
N GLY A 8 5.10 -0.45 -7.50
CA GLY A 8 5.43 -0.10 -6.12
C GLY A 8 5.25 1.39 -5.88
N ALA A 9 4.23 1.78 -5.11
CA ALA A 9 4.01 3.17 -4.69
C ALA A 9 4.58 3.39 -3.28
N CYS A 10 5.37 4.44 -3.10
CA CYS A 10 5.99 4.74 -1.81
C CYS A 10 5.96 6.24 -1.53
N ASN A 11 5.50 6.60 -0.32
CA ASN A 11 5.73 7.91 0.26
C ASN A 11 7.01 7.82 1.13
N PRO A 12 8.15 8.41 0.72
CA PRO A 12 9.42 8.25 1.42
C PRO A 12 9.39 8.72 2.87
N THR A 13 8.67 9.81 3.17
CA THR A 13 8.56 10.36 4.53
C THR A 13 7.83 9.38 5.45
N MET A 14 6.70 8.83 5.00
CA MET A 14 5.94 7.87 5.81
C MET A 14 6.65 6.52 5.92
N ALA A 15 7.29 6.05 4.84
CA ALA A 15 8.09 4.83 4.86
C ALA A 15 9.24 4.93 5.88
N HIS A 16 9.95 6.06 5.90
CA HIS A 16 10.99 6.32 6.87
C HIS A 16 10.45 6.34 8.31
N GLN A 17 9.33 7.04 8.55
CA GLN A 17 8.67 7.05 9.85
C GLN A 17 8.27 5.63 10.31
N ALA A 18 7.70 4.81 9.43
CA ALA A 18 7.34 3.43 9.73
C ALA A 18 8.59 2.58 10.08
N MET A 19 9.67 2.71 9.33
CA MET A 19 10.93 1.99 9.60
C MET A 19 11.60 2.42 10.91
N GLN A 20 11.38 3.65 11.37
CA GLN A 20 11.83 4.08 12.69
C GLN A 20 11.00 3.44 13.83
N MET A 21 9.73 3.13 13.59
CA MET A 21 8.83 2.49 14.57
C MET A 21 9.01 0.97 14.61
N GLU A 22 9.11 0.32 13.46
CA GLU A 22 9.39 -1.10 13.31
C GLU A 22 10.41 -1.29 12.18
N PRO A 23 11.70 -1.50 12.50
CA PRO A 23 12.75 -1.64 11.48
C PRO A 23 12.49 -2.74 10.46
N ARG A 24 11.81 -3.82 10.84
CA ARG A 24 11.50 -4.95 9.93
C ARG A 24 10.34 -4.65 8.99
N ILE A 25 9.65 -3.52 9.16
CA ILE A 25 8.52 -3.16 8.29
C ILE A 25 8.93 -2.95 6.84
N GLY A 26 10.22 -2.70 6.58
CA GLY A 26 10.77 -2.60 5.23
C GLY A 26 10.48 -3.82 4.35
N ALA A 27 10.28 -5.00 4.93
CA ALA A 27 9.88 -6.21 4.19
C ALA A 27 8.44 -6.15 3.63
N MET A 28 7.61 -5.22 4.13
CA MET A 28 6.23 -5.02 3.73
C MET A 28 6.05 -3.77 2.85
N LEU A 29 7.14 -3.07 2.54
CA LEU A 29 7.18 -1.92 1.64
C LEU A 29 7.65 -2.36 0.24
N PRO A 30 7.26 -1.67 -0.85
CA PRO A 30 6.36 -0.52 -0.92
C PRO A 30 4.86 -0.92 -0.91
N CYS A 31 3.96 0.06 -0.98
CA CYS A 31 2.55 -0.21 -1.21
C CYS A 31 2.33 -0.68 -2.65
N ASN A 32 2.01 -1.95 -2.83
CA ASN A 32 1.76 -2.52 -4.15
C ASN A 32 0.43 -2.02 -4.73
N VAL A 33 0.45 -1.66 -6.01
CA VAL A 33 -0.74 -1.36 -6.82
C VAL A 33 -0.70 -2.27 -8.03
N ILE A 34 -1.79 -2.97 -8.30
CA ILE A 34 -1.93 -3.86 -9.45
C ILE A 34 -2.82 -3.22 -10.50
N LEU A 35 -2.44 -3.37 -11.76
CA LEU A 35 -3.24 -3.01 -12.92
C LEU A 35 -3.43 -4.28 -13.74
N ARG A 36 -4.67 -4.63 -14.05
CA ARG A 36 -4.97 -5.81 -14.86
C ARG A 36 -6.12 -5.58 -15.80
N LYS A 37 -6.10 -6.23 -16.96
CA LYS A 37 -7.22 -6.18 -17.89
C LYS A 37 -8.37 -7.07 -17.42
N VAL A 38 -9.58 -6.52 -17.39
CA VAL A 38 -10.83 -7.22 -17.02
C VAL A 38 -11.92 -6.74 -17.95
N ASP A 39 -12.53 -7.66 -18.71
CA ASP A 39 -13.67 -7.37 -19.60
C ASP A 39 -13.47 -6.15 -20.53
N GLY A 40 -12.25 -5.97 -21.03
CA GLY A 40 -11.88 -4.87 -21.93
C GLY A 40 -11.55 -3.54 -21.24
N ALA A 41 -11.68 -3.46 -19.91
CA ALA A 41 -11.26 -2.35 -19.07
C ALA A 41 -9.97 -2.66 -18.30
N VAL A 42 -9.39 -1.64 -17.66
CA VAL A 42 -8.27 -1.80 -16.71
C VAL A 42 -8.83 -1.68 -15.31
N GLU A 43 -8.69 -2.75 -14.52
CA GLU A 43 -8.95 -2.71 -13.10
C GLU A 43 -7.67 -2.28 -12.36
N VAL A 44 -7.80 -1.32 -11.45
CA VAL A 44 -6.73 -0.85 -10.58
C VAL A 44 -7.06 -1.28 -9.15
N SER A 45 -6.15 -1.96 -8.47
CA SER A 45 -6.30 -2.29 -7.05
C SER A 45 -5.06 -1.91 -6.27
N ALA A 46 -5.23 -1.21 -5.15
CA ALA A 46 -4.16 -0.88 -4.23
C ALA A 46 -4.20 -1.80 -3.00
N ILE A 47 -3.02 -2.11 -2.47
CA ILE A 47 -2.89 -2.83 -1.19
C ILE A 47 -3.52 -2.02 -0.05
N ASP A 48 -4.19 -2.69 0.89
CA ASP A 48 -4.55 -2.07 2.18
C ASP A 48 -3.37 -2.23 3.15
N PRO A 49 -2.65 -1.15 3.50
CA PRO A 49 -1.52 -1.22 4.42
C PRO A 49 -1.93 -1.64 5.83
N VAL A 50 -3.16 -1.32 6.29
CA VAL A 50 -3.65 -1.71 7.63
C VAL A 50 -3.85 -3.22 7.68
N ALA A 51 -4.47 -3.79 6.66
CA ALA A 51 -4.66 -5.24 6.56
C ALA A 51 -3.32 -5.97 6.39
N SER A 52 -2.43 -5.42 5.55
CA SER A 52 -1.13 -6.04 5.26
C SER A 52 -0.23 -6.09 6.48
N MET A 53 -0.26 -5.05 7.31
CA MET A 53 0.57 -4.95 8.52
C MET A 53 -0.12 -5.54 9.77
N ALA A 54 -1.30 -6.17 9.64
CA ALA A 54 -2.08 -6.64 10.78
C ALA A 54 -1.36 -7.67 11.68
N ALA A 55 -0.38 -8.39 11.13
CA ALA A 55 0.44 -9.35 11.88
C ALA A 55 1.56 -8.69 12.70
N VAL A 56 1.81 -7.39 12.52
CA VAL A 56 2.82 -6.64 13.27
C VAL A 56 2.19 -6.14 14.57
N ASP A 57 2.74 -6.58 15.70
CA ASP A 57 2.28 -6.20 17.04
C ASP A 57 2.85 -4.82 17.44
N ASN A 58 2.39 -3.77 16.74
CA ASN A 58 2.78 -2.38 17.00
C ASN A 58 1.59 -1.44 16.71
N ASP A 59 0.99 -0.90 17.77
CA ASP A 59 -0.19 -0.03 17.66
C ASP A 59 0.12 1.33 17.04
N ASP A 60 1.31 1.89 17.26
CA ASP A 60 1.71 3.18 16.68
C ASP A 60 1.79 3.09 15.15
N LEU A 61 2.21 1.92 14.64
CA LEU A 61 2.28 1.64 13.21
C LEU A 61 0.88 1.65 12.56
N LYS A 62 -0.18 1.24 13.28
CA LYS A 62 -1.55 1.24 12.76
C LYS A 62 -2.01 2.64 12.38
N SER A 63 -1.59 3.67 13.12
CA SER A 63 -1.89 5.07 12.81
C SER A 63 -1.25 5.51 11.49
N VAL A 64 0.04 5.18 11.28
CA VAL A 64 0.75 5.47 10.03
C VAL A 64 0.12 4.72 8.87
N ALA A 65 -0.18 3.43 9.02
CA ALA A 65 -0.86 2.63 8.02
C ALA A 65 -2.24 3.21 7.66
N GLY A 66 -3.00 3.68 8.65
CA GLY A 66 -4.30 4.33 8.43
C GLY A 66 -4.20 5.58 7.54
N GLN A 67 -3.22 6.43 7.78
CA GLN A 67 -2.97 7.62 6.95
C GLN A 67 -2.57 7.24 5.52
N VAL A 68 -1.70 6.23 5.36
CA VAL A 68 -1.31 5.74 4.01
C VAL A 68 -2.52 5.16 3.28
N ARG A 69 -3.40 4.42 3.97
CA ARG A 69 -4.65 3.88 3.40
C ARG A 69 -5.53 5.00 2.85
N GLU A 70 -5.72 6.08 3.62
CA GLU A 70 -6.49 7.24 3.15
C GLU A 70 -5.88 7.90 1.92
N MET A 71 -4.55 7.98 1.83
CA MET A 71 -3.87 8.50 0.65
C MET A 71 -4.09 7.61 -0.57
N LEU A 72 -3.93 6.28 -0.43
CA LEU A 72 -4.14 5.32 -1.51
C LEU A 72 -5.60 5.34 -1.99
N GLN A 73 -6.56 5.40 -1.06
CA GLN A 73 -7.98 5.49 -1.38
C GLN A 73 -8.28 6.73 -2.23
N LYS A 74 -7.75 7.90 -1.84
CA LYS A 74 -7.91 9.14 -2.62
C LYS A 74 -7.35 9.03 -4.03
N VAL A 75 -6.23 8.31 -4.22
CA VAL A 75 -5.64 8.08 -5.54
C VAL A 75 -6.54 7.18 -6.38
N VAL A 76 -7.06 6.09 -5.81
CA VAL A 76 -7.95 5.15 -6.51
C VAL A 76 -9.29 5.81 -6.87
N ASP A 77 -9.86 6.61 -5.97
CA ASP A 77 -11.14 7.31 -6.19
C ASP A 77 -11.05 8.41 -7.25
N ALA A 78 -9.84 8.85 -7.62
CA ALA A 78 -9.61 9.93 -8.58
C ALA A 78 -9.49 9.44 -10.03
N ILE A 79 -9.60 8.13 -10.29
CA ILE A 79 -9.39 7.49 -11.59
C ILE A 79 -10.73 7.16 -12.26
#